data_AF-A0A9D4K8P5-F1
#
_entry.id   AF-A0A9D4K8P5-F1
#
_cell.length_a   1.000
_cell.length_b   1.000
_cell.length_c   1.000
_cell.angle_alpha   90.00
_cell.angle_beta   90.00
_cell.angle_gamma   90.00
#
_symmetry.space_group_name_H-M   'P 1'
#
loop_
_entity.id
_entity.type
_entity.pdbx_description
1 polymer ?
#
loop_
_entity_poly.entity_id
_entity_poly.type
_entity_poly.pdbx_seq_one_letter_code
_entity_poly.pdbx_strand_id
1 'polypeptide(L)' 'MGMNLIINAAKRETRGPKAATGIYLPPVKGFMDDLTLTAKTHIQASRMLSALEEAATCPE' A
#
# COMPACT_ATOMS: atom_id res chain seq x y z
N MET A 1 -5.03 -13.57 8.85
CA MET A 1 -3.78 -13.26 8.12
C MET A 1 -4.04 -12.44 6.84
N GLY A 2 -5.01 -11.51 6.81
CA GLY A 2 -5.35 -10.76 5.57
C GLY A 2 -4.59 -9.45 5.39
N MET A 3 -4.39 -8.69 6.46
CA MET A 3 -3.86 -7.31 6.37
C MET A 3 -2.38 -7.25 5.98
N ASN A 4 -1.57 -8.23 6.39
CA ASN A 4 -0.16 -8.30 5.98
C ASN A 4 0.01 -8.64 4.49
N LEU A 5 -0.90 -9.40 3.89
CA LEU A 5 -0.89 -9.70 2.45
C LEU A 5 -1.21 -8.43 1.64
N ILE A 6 -2.22 -7.69 2.09
CA ILE A 6 -2.67 -6.39 1.57
C ILE A 6 -1.53 -5.35 1.63
N ILE A 7 -0.82 -5.26 2.78
CA ILE A 7 0.34 -4.38 2.94
C ILE A 7 1.49 -4.76 2.01
N ASN A 8 1.75 -6.05 1.81
CA ASN A 8 2.82 -6.52 0.93
C ASN A 8 2.50 -6.30 -0.56
N ALA A 9 1.24 -6.46 -0.98
CA ALA A 9 0.79 -6.17 -2.33
C ALA A 9 1.04 -4.69 -2.70
N ALA A 10 0.64 -3.77 -1.82
CA ALA A 10 0.84 -2.34 -2.07
C ALA A 10 2.31 -1.87 -1.94
N LYS A 11 3.18 -2.60 -1.22
CA LYS A 11 4.64 -2.37 -1.24
C LYS A 11 5.29 -2.74 -2.58
N ARG A 12 4.70 -3.65 -3.36
CA ARG A 12 5.20 -4.03 -4.70
C ARG A 12 5.14 -2.84 -5.66
N GLU A 13 4.10 -2.04 -5.56
CA GLU A 13 3.84 -0.90 -6.45
C GLU A 13 4.62 0.36 -6.06
N THR A 14 4.97 0.53 -4.77
CA THR A 14 5.62 1.76 -4.32
C THR A 14 6.54 1.60 -3.13
N ARG A 15 7.62 2.39 -3.12
CA ARG A 15 8.54 2.53 -1.97
C ARG A 15 8.03 3.51 -0.91
N GLY A 16 6.89 4.17 -1.14
CA GLY A 16 6.30 5.18 -0.26
C GLY A 16 6.86 6.59 -0.43
N PRO A 17 6.32 7.55 0.32
CA PRO A 17 6.75 8.94 0.26
C PRO A 17 8.15 9.10 0.86
N LYS A 18 9.00 9.89 0.19
CA LYS A 18 10.34 10.23 0.67
C LYS A 18 10.21 11.40 1.65
N ALA A 19 10.53 11.17 2.92
CA ALA A 19 10.56 12.20 3.94
C ALA A 19 11.71 13.20 3.66
N ALA A 20 11.63 14.39 4.26
CA ALA A 20 12.68 15.41 4.14
C ALA A 20 14.06 14.92 4.63
N THR A 21 14.07 13.95 5.54
CA THR A 21 15.28 13.24 6.02
C THR A 21 15.93 12.34 4.97
N GLY A 22 15.31 12.19 3.79
CA GLY A 22 15.78 11.31 2.72
C GLY A 22 15.31 9.85 2.85
N ILE A 23 14.69 9.50 3.97
CA ILE A 23 14.19 8.15 4.27
C ILE A 23 12.82 7.94 3.61
N TYR A 24 12.60 6.75 3.06
CA TYR A 24 11.28 6.35 2.55
C TYR A 24 10.40 5.86 3.70
N LEU A 25 9.24 6.49 3.86
CA LEU A 25 8.24 6.01 4.82
C LEU A 25 7.46 4.84 4.23
N PRO A 26 6.88 3.97 5.07
CA PRO A 26 6.02 2.90 4.60
C PRO A 26 4.88 3.48 3.73
N PRO A 27 4.67 2.93 2.52
CA PRO A 27 3.61 3.39 1.61
C PRO A 27 2.20 3.09 2.12
N VAL A 28 2.10 2.15 3.07
CA VAL A 28 0.86 1.62 3.62
C VAL A 28 1.02 1.56 5.13
N LYS A 29 0.02 2.04 5.85
CA LYS A 29 -0.09 1.89 7.29
C LYS A 29 -1.49 1.38 7.62
N GLY A 30 -1.56 0.18 8.19
CA GLY A 30 -2.81 -0.39 8.70
C GLY A 30 -2.94 -0.14 10.19
N PHE A 31 -4.14 0.17 10.66
CA PHE A 31 -4.48 0.21 12.09
C PHE A 31 -5.91 -0.29 12.27
N MET A 32 -6.07 -1.41 12.99
CA MET A 32 -7.36 -2.13 13.07
C MET A 32 -7.90 -2.40 11.67
N ASP A 33 -9.13 -1.97 11.35
CA ASP A 33 -9.75 -2.18 10.04
C ASP A 33 -9.44 -1.06 9.03
N ASP A 34 -8.72 -0.01 9.45
CA ASP A 34 -8.38 1.12 8.60
C ASP A 34 -7.02 0.94 7.92
N LEU A 35 -6.96 1.31 6.64
CA LEU A 35 -5.74 1.29 5.83
C LEU A 35 -5.48 2.67 5.23
N THR A 36 -4.35 3.28 5.59
CA THR A 36 -3.89 4.55 5.01
C THR A 36 -2.85 4.27 3.92
N LEU A 37 -3.10 4.78 2.72
CA LEU A 37 -2.18 4.73 1.58
C LEU A 37 -1.58 6.10 1.32
N THR A 38 -0.28 6.16 1.07
CA THR A 38 0.37 7.40 0.67
C THR A 38 1.09 7.24 -0.66
N ALA A 39 0.62 7.97 -1.67
CA ALA A 39 1.15 7.98 -3.01
C ALA A 39 1.54 9.41 -3.43
N LYS A 40 2.51 9.54 -4.33
CA LYS A 40 2.90 10.85 -4.87
C LYS A 40 1.99 11.32 -6.01
N THR A 41 1.38 10.38 -6.73
CA THR A 41 0.54 10.66 -7.89
C THR A 41 -0.74 9.83 -7.84
N HIS A 42 -1.79 10.33 -8.50
CA HIS A 42 -3.07 9.61 -8.60
C HIS A 42 -2.93 8.26 -9.32
N ILE A 43 -2.05 8.17 -10.32
CA ILE A 43 -1.78 6.92 -11.07
C ILE A 43 -1.20 5.87 -10.12
N GLN A 44 -0.26 6.27 -9.26
CA GLN A 44 0.34 5.38 -8.28
C GLN A 44 -0.68 4.93 -7.23
N ALA A 45 -1.56 5.82 -6.78
CA ALA A 45 -2.67 5.44 -5.89
C ALA A 45 -3.62 4.44 -6.55
N SER A 46 -3.98 4.64 -7.82
CA SER A 46 -4.85 3.72 -8.56
C SER A 46 -4.25 2.33 -8.68
N ARG A 47 -2.94 2.21 -9.01
CA ARG A 47 -2.24 0.92 -9.04
C ARG A 47 -2.22 0.22 -7.69
N MET A 48 -1.98 0.97 -6.61
CA MET A 48 -2.04 0.42 -5.26
C MET A 48 -3.43 -0.14 -4.96
N LEU A 49 -4.50 0.56 -5.32
CA LEU A 49 -5.88 0.09 -5.13
C LEU A 49 -6.17 -1.18 -5.95
N SER A 50 -5.73 -1.25 -7.21
CA SER A 50 -5.90 -2.47 -8.02
C SER A 50 -5.16 -3.67 -7.43
N ALA A 51 -3.94 -3.47 -6.91
CA ALA A 51 -3.20 -4.53 -6.24
C ALA A 51 -3.87 -5.00 -4.93
N LEU A 52 -4.55 -4.09 -4.22
CA LEU A 52 -5.31 -4.42 -3.01
C LEU A 52 -6.58 -5.21 -3.35
N GLU A 53 -7.25 -4.86 -4.45
CA GLU A 53 -8.42 -5.58 -4.96
C GLU A 53 -8.07 -7.01 -5.37
N GLU A 54 -6.97 -7.20 -6.09
CA GLU A 54 -6.46 -8.53 -6.49
C GLU A 54 -6.14 -9.39 -5.25
N ALA A 55 -5.46 -8.81 -4.26
CA ALA A 55 -5.14 -9.51 -3.02
C ALA A 55 -6.37 -9.84 -2.15
N ALA A 56 -7.45 -9.07 -2.28
CA ALA A 56 -8.69 -9.30 -1.52
C ALA A 56 -9.65 -10.28 -2.22
N THR A 57 -9.59 -10.38 -3.55
CA THR A 57 -10.48 -11.24 -4.36
C THR A 57 -9.92 -12.62 -4.64
N CYS A 58 -8.63 -12.85 -4.43
CA CYS A 58 -8.02 -14.19 -4.49
C CYS A 58 -7.88 -14.80 -3.08
N PRO A 59 -8.83 -15.65 -2.64
CA PRO A 59 -8.59 -16.55 -1.52
C PRO A 59 -7.72 -17.70 -2.01
N GLU A 60 -6.44 -17.71 -1.63
CA GLU A 60 -5.71 -18.97 -1.46
C GLU A 60 -5.98 -19.53 -0.07
#